data_AF-A0A3R8N851-F1
#
_entry.id   AF-A0A3R8N851-F1
#
_cell.length_a   1.000
_cell.length_b   1.000
_cell.length_c   1.000
_cell.angle_alpha   90.00
_cell.angle_beta   90.00
_cell.angle_gamma   90.00
#
_symmetry.space_group_name_H-M   'P 1'
#
loop_
_entity.id
_entity.type
_entity.pdbx_description
1 polymer ?
#
loop_
_entity_poly.entity_id
_entity_poly.type
_entity_poly.pdbx_seq_one_letter_code
_entity_poly.pdbx_strand_id
1 'polypeptide(L)'
;MDTEQMNEFLGGQKSVPETLDWLRKKYLPRVQENFNSEDSRKRIALYQGETIPQNERNLTDVRTRMGVLIEFELTRISNDLLKQNEIDSLYWTYVVANRFPDLEVRDRTGARKLRLEIKTLQCIAEEKSANFDTLIKDIHPETDYLIVCLWDWNIEKSSNYNWDSAPFIHNIYVFSAYHLAKLRDFYWLNNPPKDLGNSIQGFDARFAVTGKNSIFSKEQGNYGKLMRLWKEDFQYEPPTSLLMIDTIKNYVAFQQEVLWLGFKILADSQCNNMYPDREVAEICEKGKIVGYKSLDFACILASRIDKGTSMKKMNEFMINHKLNTLVKFTDKYKVTIYLMQEGKVDTIVRDIKPKNIPNYLP
;
A
#
# COMPACT_ATOMS: atom_id res chain seq x y z
N MET A 1 -4.11 -21.06 -17.16
CA MET A 1 -3.96 -21.54 -15.77
C MET A 1 -4.63 -22.89 -15.74
N ASP A 2 -4.25 -23.81 -14.86
CA ASP A 2 -4.87 -25.14 -14.90
C ASP A 2 -6.29 -25.11 -14.29
N THR A 3 -7.27 -25.66 -15.02
CA THR A 3 -8.71 -25.64 -14.66
C THR A 3 -8.99 -26.39 -13.36
N GLU A 4 -8.31 -27.52 -13.14
CA GLU A 4 -8.43 -28.30 -11.91
C GLU A 4 -7.89 -27.51 -10.73
N GLN A 5 -6.69 -26.93 -10.86
CA GLN A 5 -6.13 -26.04 -9.82
C GLN A 5 -7.10 -24.92 -9.46
N MET A 6 -7.64 -24.19 -10.43
CA MET A 6 -8.58 -23.10 -10.15
C MET A 6 -9.80 -23.58 -9.36
N ASN A 7 -10.37 -24.74 -9.70
CA ASN A 7 -11.50 -25.31 -8.96
C ASN A 7 -11.13 -25.69 -7.51
N GLU A 8 -9.99 -26.33 -7.29
CA GLU A 8 -9.58 -26.76 -5.95
C GLU A 8 -9.27 -25.57 -5.04
N PHE A 9 -8.48 -24.60 -5.53
CA PHE A 9 -8.06 -23.43 -4.75
C PHE A 9 -9.24 -22.48 -4.48
N LEU A 10 -9.97 -22.08 -5.52
CA LEU A 10 -11.12 -21.17 -5.36
C LEU A 10 -12.33 -21.87 -4.73
N GLY A 11 -12.39 -23.20 -4.81
CA GLY A 11 -13.36 -24.04 -4.12
C GLY A 11 -13.07 -24.22 -2.62
N GLY A 12 -11.98 -23.66 -2.10
CA GLY A 12 -11.61 -23.76 -0.68
C GLY A 12 -11.21 -25.17 -0.24
N GLN A 13 -10.70 -25.99 -1.15
CA GLN A 13 -10.32 -27.39 -0.87
C GLN A 13 -8.86 -27.55 -0.44
N LYS A 14 -8.04 -26.51 -0.64
CA LYS A 14 -6.62 -26.49 -0.31
C LYS A 14 -6.36 -25.79 1.01
N SER A 15 -5.23 -26.10 1.64
CA SER A 15 -4.83 -25.44 2.88
C SER A 15 -4.54 -23.95 2.68
N VAL A 16 -4.54 -23.17 3.77
CA VAL A 16 -4.21 -21.74 3.73
C VAL A 16 -2.83 -21.47 3.13
N PRO A 17 -1.75 -22.17 3.52
CA PRO A 17 -0.43 -21.94 2.92
C PRO A 17 -0.39 -22.19 1.42
N GLU A 18 -1.01 -23.29 0.96
CA GLU A 18 -1.07 -23.63 -0.47
C GLU A 18 -1.89 -22.58 -1.25
N THR A 19 -3.02 -22.16 -0.69
CA THR A 19 -3.89 -21.15 -1.32
C THR A 19 -3.21 -19.79 -1.39
N LEU A 20 -2.50 -19.37 -0.34
CA LEU A 20 -1.69 -18.15 -0.37
C LEU A 20 -0.59 -18.22 -1.43
N ASP A 21 0.13 -19.34 -1.51
CA ASP A 21 1.20 -19.51 -2.49
C ASP A 21 0.65 -19.42 -3.92
N TRP A 22 -0.45 -20.10 -4.19
CA TRP A 22 -1.13 -20.08 -5.48
C TRP A 22 -1.67 -18.68 -5.84
N LEU A 23 -2.33 -18.00 -4.89
CA LEU A 23 -2.82 -16.64 -5.08
C LEU A 23 -1.66 -15.67 -5.42
N ARG A 24 -0.56 -15.74 -4.66
CA ARG A 24 0.61 -14.85 -4.84
C ARG A 24 1.36 -15.10 -6.14
N LYS A 25 1.58 -16.35 -6.52
CA LYS A 25 2.50 -16.71 -7.61
C LYS A 25 1.81 -16.95 -8.95
N LYS A 26 0.51 -17.25 -8.95
CA LYS A 26 -0.22 -17.64 -10.17
C LYS A 26 -1.45 -16.77 -10.42
N TYR A 27 -2.39 -16.74 -9.48
CA TYR A 27 -3.70 -16.13 -9.74
C TYR A 27 -3.66 -14.60 -9.80
N LEU A 28 -3.22 -13.95 -8.72
CA LEU A 28 -3.22 -12.48 -8.63
C LEU A 28 -2.27 -11.80 -9.63
N PRO A 29 -1.09 -12.35 -9.97
CA PRO A 29 -0.27 -11.81 -11.06
C PRO A 29 -1.01 -11.78 -12.40
N ARG A 30 -1.79 -12.82 -12.72
CA ARG A 30 -2.60 -12.84 -13.95
C ARG A 30 -3.75 -11.83 -13.89
N VAL A 31 -4.38 -11.66 -12.74
CA VAL A 31 -5.40 -10.63 -12.53
C VAL A 31 -4.79 -9.23 -12.70
N GLN A 32 -3.61 -8.98 -12.13
CA GLN A 32 -2.88 -7.72 -12.26
C GLN A 32 -2.52 -7.42 -13.72
N GLU A 33 -2.00 -8.41 -14.46
CA GLU A 33 -1.69 -8.27 -15.89
C GLU A 33 -2.92 -7.86 -16.70
N ASN A 34 -4.05 -8.55 -16.49
CA ASN A 34 -5.31 -8.23 -17.14
C ASN A 34 -5.86 -6.85 -16.73
N PHE A 35 -5.70 -6.45 -15.47
CA PHE A 35 -6.10 -5.12 -15.00
C PHE A 35 -5.26 -4.03 -15.69
N ASN A 36 -3.95 -4.26 -15.84
CA ASN A 36 -3.05 -3.30 -16.44
C ASN A 36 -3.12 -3.25 -17.98
N SER A 37 -3.86 -4.17 -18.60
CA SER A 37 -4.12 -4.14 -20.04
C SER A 37 -4.94 -2.91 -20.45
N GLU A 38 -4.78 -2.48 -21.70
CA GLU A 38 -5.54 -1.34 -22.21
C GLU A 38 -7.06 -1.58 -22.19
N ASP A 39 -7.51 -2.82 -22.35
CA ASP A 39 -8.94 -3.13 -22.31
C ASP A 39 -9.58 -2.78 -20.96
N SER A 40 -8.88 -3.09 -19.87
CA SER A 40 -9.32 -2.78 -18.51
C SER A 40 -9.17 -1.29 -18.21
N ARG A 41 -7.99 -0.74 -18.48
CA ARG A 41 -7.65 0.64 -18.13
C ARG A 41 -8.52 1.67 -18.84
N LYS A 42 -8.93 1.43 -20.10
CA LYS A 42 -9.74 2.38 -20.87
C LYS A 42 -11.07 2.76 -20.19
N ARG A 43 -11.64 1.87 -19.36
CA ARG A 43 -12.93 2.10 -18.67
C ARG A 43 -12.82 3.02 -17.46
N ILE A 44 -11.60 3.18 -16.93
CA ILE A 44 -11.32 3.88 -15.67
C ILE A 44 -10.16 4.88 -15.81
N ALA A 45 -9.80 5.21 -17.06
CA ALA A 45 -8.82 6.23 -17.39
C ALA A 45 -9.40 7.64 -17.26
N LEU A 46 -8.50 8.62 -17.16
CA LEU A 46 -8.82 10.04 -17.25
C LEU A 46 -8.59 10.53 -18.68
N TYR A 47 -9.57 11.21 -19.23
CA TYR A 47 -9.56 11.68 -20.61
C TYR A 47 -9.65 13.21 -20.71
N GLN A 48 -8.97 13.77 -21.72
CA GLN A 48 -9.26 15.09 -22.29
C GLN A 48 -9.48 16.21 -21.26
N GLY A 49 -8.49 16.45 -20.40
CA GLY A 49 -8.52 17.56 -19.44
C GLY A 49 -9.33 17.29 -18.18
N GLU A 50 -9.75 16.04 -17.94
CA GLU A 50 -10.23 15.61 -16.64
C GLU A 50 -9.13 15.78 -15.57
N THR A 51 -9.30 16.75 -14.68
CA THR A 51 -8.32 17.03 -13.63
C THR A 51 -8.68 16.35 -12.32
N ILE A 52 -7.69 15.68 -11.71
CA ILE A 52 -7.79 15.24 -10.32
C ILE A 52 -7.70 16.48 -9.40
N PRO A 53 -8.61 16.60 -8.41
CA PRO A 53 -8.55 17.68 -7.42
C PRO A 53 -7.20 17.73 -6.68
N GLN A 54 -6.70 18.92 -6.39
CA GLN A 54 -5.41 19.11 -5.70
C GLN A 54 -5.53 19.25 -4.17
N ASN A 55 -6.75 19.44 -3.65
CA ASN A 55 -7.00 19.54 -2.22
C ASN A 55 -7.21 18.15 -1.58
N GLU A 56 -6.76 17.98 -0.33
CA GLU A 56 -6.68 16.66 0.33
C GLU A 56 -8.03 15.98 0.55
N ARG A 57 -9.08 16.78 0.83
CA ARG A 57 -10.41 16.25 1.04
C ARG A 57 -10.91 15.55 -0.22
N ASN A 58 -10.85 16.24 -1.35
CA ASN A 58 -11.30 15.70 -2.62
C ASN A 58 -10.37 14.59 -3.15
N LEU A 59 -9.06 14.63 -2.80
CA LEU A 59 -8.15 13.51 -3.11
C LEU A 59 -8.54 12.23 -2.37
N THR A 60 -9.01 12.34 -1.13
CA THR A 60 -9.53 11.19 -0.37
C THR A 60 -10.77 10.60 -1.05
N ASP A 61 -11.68 11.44 -1.57
CA ASP A 61 -12.87 10.99 -2.30
C ASP A 61 -12.50 10.28 -3.62
N VAL A 62 -11.54 10.82 -4.37
CA VAL A 62 -11.02 10.17 -5.59
C VAL A 62 -10.39 8.81 -5.27
N ARG A 63 -9.56 8.72 -4.22
CA ARG A 63 -8.95 7.45 -3.80
C ARG A 63 -10.01 6.43 -3.39
N THR A 64 -11.05 6.86 -2.68
CA THR A 64 -12.17 6.00 -2.26
C THR A 64 -12.92 5.48 -3.48
N ARG A 65 -13.25 6.36 -4.44
CA ARG A 65 -13.88 5.96 -5.70
C ARG A 65 -13.02 5.00 -6.50
N MET A 66 -11.72 5.25 -6.61
CA MET A 66 -10.79 4.35 -7.29
C MET A 66 -10.69 3.00 -6.61
N GLY A 67 -10.77 2.94 -5.27
CA GLY A 67 -10.83 1.68 -4.54
C GLY A 67 -12.00 0.81 -4.97
N VAL A 68 -13.19 1.41 -5.06
CA VAL A 68 -14.42 0.74 -5.52
C VAL A 68 -14.32 0.31 -6.99
N LEU A 69 -13.77 1.17 -7.87
CA LEU A 69 -13.59 0.83 -9.28
C LEU A 69 -12.61 -0.32 -9.49
N ILE A 70 -11.51 -0.34 -8.72
CA ILE A 70 -10.54 -1.44 -8.73
C ILE A 70 -11.22 -2.73 -8.28
N GLU A 71 -11.98 -2.72 -7.18
CA GLU A 71 -12.73 -3.89 -6.72
C GLU A 71 -13.68 -4.44 -7.79
N PHE A 72 -14.47 -3.57 -8.43
CA PHE A 72 -15.38 -3.98 -9.50
C PHE A 72 -14.63 -4.63 -10.67
N GLU A 73 -13.53 -4.02 -11.10
CA GLU A 73 -12.75 -4.50 -12.24
C GLU A 73 -12.01 -5.80 -11.93
N LEU A 74 -11.47 -5.99 -10.73
CA LEU A 74 -10.84 -7.24 -10.31
C LEU A 74 -11.83 -8.41 -10.31
N THR A 75 -13.06 -8.17 -9.85
CA THR A 75 -14.12 -9.18 -9.88
C THR A 75 -14.56 -9.52 -11.30
N ARG A 76 -14.68 -8.51 -12.17
CA ARG A 76 -14.99 -8.70 -13.59
C ARG A 76 -13.91 -9.55 -14.27
N ILE A 77 -12.64 -9.19 -14.09
CA ILE A 77 -11.48 -9.93 -14.62
C ILE A 77 -11.45 -11.36 -14.09
N SER A 78 -11.73 -11.54 -12.80
CA SER A 78 -11.75 -12.86 -12.17
C SER A 78 -12.83 -13.78 -12.76
N ASN A 79 -14.03 -13.25 -13.02
CA ASN A 79 -15.09 -14.00 -13.70
C ASN A 79 -14.75 -14.27 -15.18
N ASP A 80 -14.12 -13.33 -15.88
CA ASP A 80 -13.63 -13.55 -17.25
C ASP A 80 -12.58 -14.66 -17.30
N LEU A 81 -11.67 -14.70 -16.32
CA LEU A 81 -10.69 -15.77 -16.20
C LEU A 81 -11.36 -17.13 -15.97
N LEU A 82 -12.37 -17.22 -15.11
CA LEU A 82 -13.14 -18.47 -14.93
C LEU A 82 -13.76 -18.93 -16.25
N LYS A 83 -14.43 -18.01 -16.97
CA LYS A 83 -15.03 -18.28 -18.28
C LYS A 83 -14.01 -18.75 -19.32
N GLN A 84 -12.82 -18.12 -19.38
CA GLN A 84 -11.74 -18.49 -20.29
C GLN A 84 -11.16 -19.88 -20.02
N ASN A 85 -11.25 -20.36 -18.77
CA ASN A 85 -10.78 -21.70 -18.40
C ASN A 85 -11.96 -22.71 -18.32
N GLU A 86 -13.10 -22.36 -18.92
CA GLU A 86 -14.32 -23.19 -19.00
C GLU A 86 -14.85 -23.61 -17.61
N ILE A 87 -14.63 -22.76 -16.60
CA ILE A 87 -15.12 -22.97 -15.23
C ILE A 87 -16.46 -22.27 -15.09
N ASP A 88 -17.52 -23.08 -14.98
CA ASP A 88 -18.90 -22.64 -14.81
C ASP A 88 -19.48 -23.07 -13.44
N SER A 89 -18.69 -23.80 -12.65
CA SER A 89 -19.00 -24.32 -11.32
C SER A 89 -18.83 -23.27 -10.22
N LEU A 90 -18.00 -22.26 -10.46
CA LEU A 90 -17.63 -21.20 -9.52
C LEU A 90 -17.83 -19.82 -10.15
N TYR A 91 -18.09 -18.81 -9.31
CA TYR A 91 -18.17 -17.41 -9.74
C TYR A 91 -17.85 -16.47 -8.57
N TRP A 92 -17.32 -15.29 -8.90
CA TRP A 92 -17.04 -14.21 -7.96
C TRP A 92 -18.26 -13.30 -7.82
N THR A 93 -18.58 -12.94 -6.57
CA THR A 93 -19.73 -12.10 -6.21
C THR A 93 -19.33 -10.98 -5.26
N TYR A 94 -20.07 -9.87 -5.32
CA TYR A 94 -19.95 -8.75 -4.40
C TYR A 94 -20.86 -8.95 -3.18
N VAL A 95 -20.38 -8.55 -2.01
CA VAL A 95 -21.22 -8.48 -0.81
C VAL A 95 -21.90 -7.12 -0.73
N VAL A 96 -23.21 -7.10 -0.95
CA VAL A 96 -23.99 -5.85 -1.02
C VAL A 96 -24.19 -5.21 0.36
N ALA A 97 -24.25 -6.02 1.41
CA ALA A 97 -24.26 -5.49 2.76
C ALA A 97 -22.86 -4.95 3.03
N ASN A 98 -22.67 -3.64 3.13
CA ASN A 98 -21.40 -2.96 3.42
C ASN A 98 -20.75 -3.45 4.74
N ARG A 99 -20.19 -4.66 4.71
CA ARG A 99 -19.60 -5.44 5.81
C ARG A 99 -18.61 -6.42 5.21
N PHE A 100 -17.61 -6.80 5.99
CA PHE A 100 -16.67 -7.85 5.60
C PHE A 100 -17.38 -9.16 5.20
N PRO A 101 -16.92 -9.84 4.13
CA PRO A 101 -15.87 -9.43 3.18
C PRO A 101 -16.44 -8.53 2.07
N ASP A 102 -15.59 -7.89 1.27
CA ASP A 102 -16.02 -7.20 0.04
C ASP A 102 -16.49 -8.19 -1.06
N LEU A 103 -15.77 -9.30 -1.24
CA LEU A 103 -16.02 -10.31 -2.28
C LEU A 103 -16.17 -11.72 -1.73
N GLU A 104 -16.94 -12.56 -2.43
CA GLU A 104 -17.07 -13.98 -2.15
C GLU A 104 -16.99 -14.81 -3.44
N VAL A 105 -16.25 -15.92 -3.38
CA VAL A 105 -16.34 -16.99 -4.38
C VAL A 105 -17.46 -17.93 -3.98
N ARG A 106 -18.36 -18.24 -4.92
CA ARG A 106 -19.50 -19.12 -4.69
C ARG A 106 -19.56 -20.23 -5.73
N ASP A 107 -20.16 -21.34 -5.34
CA ASP A 107 -20.55 -22.38 -6.29
C ASP A 107 -21.98 -22.18 -6.82
N ARG A 108 -22.40 -23.06 -7.74
CA ARG A 108 -23.75 -23.08 -8.33
C ARG A 108 -24.90 -23.21 -7.33
N THR A 109 -24.65 -23.76 -6.14
CA THR A 109 -25.67 -23.84 -5.07
C THR A 109 -25.78 -22.52 -4.30
N GLY A 110 -24.90 -21.56 -4.59
CA GLY A 110 -24.74 -20.33 -3.83
C GLY A 110 -23.89 -20.51 -2.57
N ALA A 111 -23.32 -21.70 -2.33
CA ALA A 111 -22.49 -21.91 -1.16
C ALA A 111 -21.18 -21.13 -1.28
N ARG A 112 -20.81 -20.46 -0.18
CA ARG A 112 -19.57 -19.68 -0.10
C ARG A 112 -18.37 -20.61 0.01
N LYS A 113 -17.33 -20.33 -0.78
CA LYS A 113 -16.07 -21.08 -0.80
C LYS A 113 -14.95 -20.26 -0.21
N LEU A 114 -14.66 -19.10 -0.80
CA LEU A 114 -13.69 -18.14 -0.30
C LEU A 114 -14.32 -16.78 -0.05
N ARG A 115 -13.72 -16.00 0.85
CA ARG A 115 -14.10 -14.63 1.17
C ARG A 115 -12.87 -13.73 1.09
N LEU A 116 -12.99 -12.60 0.40
CA LEU A 116 -11.86 -11.72 0.16
C LEU A 116 -12.23 -10.28 0.48
N GLU A 117 -11.45 -9.66 1.35
CA GLU A 117 -11.49 -8.23 1.57
C GLU A 117 -10.51 -7.54 0.63
N ILE A 118 -10.94 -6.51 -0.06
CA ILE A 118 -10.12 -5.72 -0.98
C ILE A 118 -9.80 -4.38 -0.32
N LYS A 119 -8.51 -4.07 -0.23
CA LYS A 119 -8.03 -2.74 0.14
C LYS A 119 -7.16 -2.19 -0.97
N THR A 120 -7.24 -0.89 -1.17
CA THR A 120 -6.43 -0.21 -2.18
C THR A 120 -5.59 0.87 -1.52
N LEU A 121 -4.33 0.97 -1.96
CA LEU A 121 -3.38 1.96 -1.49
C LEU A 121 -2.81 2.69 -2.70
N GLN A 122 -2.95 4.01 -2.72
CA GLN A 122 -2.22 4.82 -3.68
C GLN A 122 -0.76 4.95 -3.23
N CYS A 123 0.20 4.71 -4.14
CA CYS A 123 1.64 4.73 -3.82
C CYS A 123 2.06 6.05 -3.18
N ILE A 124 1.75 7.18 -3.82
CA ILE A 124 2.18 8.52 -3.38
C ILE A 124 1.35 9.13 -2.24
N ALA A 125 0.33 8.45 -1.73
CA ALA A 125 -0.49 9.00 -0.64
C ALA A 125 0.34 9.20 0.64
N GLU A 126 0.26 10.42 1.21
CA GLU A 126 0.89 10.79 2.49
C GLU A 126 0.32 9.96 3.65
N GLU A 127 -1.01 9.86 3.71
CA GLU A 127 -1.72 8.95 4.60
C GLU A 127 -2.31 7.81 3.79
N LYS A 128 -1.70 6.63 3.92
CA LYS A 128 -2.18 5.37 3.39
C LYS A 128 -3.34 4.87 4.27
N SER A 129 -4.50 5.51 4.11
CA SER A 129 -5.67 5.43 5.02
C SER A 129 -6.60 4.25 4.73
N ALA A 130 -6.05 3.07 4.39
CA ALA A 130 -6.84 1.85 4.32
C ALA A 130 -6.82 1.14 5.67
N ASN A 131 -7.99 0.71 6.13
CA ASN A 131 -8.16 0.02 7.39
C ASN A 131 -8.59 -1.42 7.16
N PHE A 132 -8.02 -2.33 7.93
CA PHE A 132 -8.47 -3.70 8.14
C PHE A 132 -8.82 -3.83 9.62
N ASP A 133 -10.04 -3.41 9.98
CA ASP A 133 -10.57 -3.32 11.33
C ASP A 133 -11.60 -4.43 11.65
N THR A 134 -11.82 -5.36 10.72
CA THR A 134 -12.65 -6.55 10.94
C THR A 134 -12.14 -7.34 12.15
N LEU A 135 -13.02 -7.61 13.10
CA LEU A 135 -12.69 -8.37 14.31
C LEU A 135 -12.42 -9.84 13.97
N ILE A 136 -11.51 -10.47 14.70
CA ILE A 136 -11.13 -11.89 14.47
C ILE A 136 -12.36 -12.82 14.47
N LYS A 137 -13.37 -12.53 15.30
CA LYS A 137 -14.61 -13.34 15.38
C LYS A 137 -15.41 -13.39 14.07
N ASP A 138 -15.25 -12.41 13.19
CA ASP A 138 -15.98 -12.32 11.92
C ASP A 138 -15.19 -12.92 10.75
N ILE A 139 -13.95 -13.36 11.02
CA ILE A 139 -12.99 -13.90 10.05
C ILE A 139 -12.89 -15.42 10.19
N HIS A 140 -13.08 -16.14 9.09
CA HIS A 140 -12.89 -17.58 9.01
C HIS A 140 -11.39 -17.90 8.87
N PRO A 141 -10.80 -18.76 9.71
CA PRO A 141 -9.36 -19.01 9.70
C PRO A 141 -8.81 -19.60 8.40
N GLU A 142 -9.64 -20.32 7.64
CA GLU A 142 -9.20 -21.15 6.51
C GLU A 142 -9.53 -20.59 5.13
N THR A 143 -10.53 -19.71 5.03
CA THR A 143 -11.13 -19.34 3.74
C THR A 143 -11.22 -17.82 3.52
N ASP A 144 -10.69 -17.04 4.46
CA ASP A 144 -10.71 -15.59 4.38
C ASP A 144 -9.34 -14.99 4.12
N TYR A 145 -9.30 -14.10 3.14
CA TYR A 145 -8.08 -13.47 2.66
C TYR A 145 -8.24 -11.95 2.61
N LEU A 146 -7.17 -11.23 2.90
CA LEU A 146 -7.06 -9.80 2.63
C LEU A 146 -6.21 -9.62 1.39
N ILE A 147 -6.74 -8.94 0.38
CA ILE A 147 -6.03 -8.49 -0.81
C ILE A 147 -5.76 -6.99 -0.68
N VAL A 148 -4.52 -6.58 -0.95
CA VAL A 148 -4.13 -5.16 -1.00
C VAL A 148 -3.59 -4.81 -2.37
N CYS A 149 -4.26 -3.94 -3.10
CA CYS A 149 -3.82 -3.44 -4.41
C CYS A 149 -3.04 -2.13 -4.22
N LEU A 150 -1.77 -2.14 -4.60
CA LEU A 150 -0.92 -0.96 -4.62
C LEU A 150 -0.96 -0.35 -6.03
N TRP A 151 -1.50 0.85 -6.14
CA TRP A 151 -1.79 1.48 -7.43
C TRP A 151 -1.33 2.95 -7.48
N ASP A 152 -1.13 3.46 -8.69
CA ASP A 152 -1.06 4.90 -8.93
C ASP A 152 -1.53 5.25 -10.35
N TRP A 153 -1.56 6.54 -10.67
CA TRP A 153 -1.80 7.02 -12.03
C TRP A 153 -0.55 6.82 -12.87
N ASN A 154 -0.72 6.16 -14.01
CA ASN A 154 0.33 6.05 -15.02
C ASN A 154 -0.02 6.97 -16.20
N ILE A 155 0.93 7.83 -16.56
CA ILE A 155 0.85 8.84 -17.63
C ILE A 155 1.36 8.34 -18.98
N GLU A 156 1.84 7.09 -19.05
CA GLU A 156 2.23 6.46 -20.31
C GLU A 156 1.05 6.43 -21.28
N LYS A 157 1.30 6.94 -22.49
CA LYS A 157 0.31 6.99 -23.55
C LYS A 157 -0.03 5.57 -24.01
N SER A 158 -1.32 5.33 -24.23
CA SER A 158 -1.75 4.13 -24.91
C SER A 158 -1.49 4.24 -26.42
N SER A 159 -1.29 3.08 -27.04
CA SER A 159 -1.19 2.95 -28.50
C SER A 159 -2.55 3.09 -29.20
N ASN A 160 -3.63 2.74 -28.50
CA ASN A 160 -4.99 2.65 -29.06
C ASN A 160 -5.96 3.70 -28.49
N TYR A 161 -5.65 4.30 -27.35
CA TYR A 161 -6.53 5.22 -26.64
C TYR A 161 -5.79 6.52 -26.24
N ASN A 162 -6.46 7.65 -26.39
CA ASN A 162 -5.90 8.96 -26.04
C ASN A 162 -6.34 9.39 -24.63
N TRP A 163 -5.97 8.61 -23.61
CA TRP A 163 -6.10 9.03 -22.21
C TRP A 163 -4.94 9.93 -21.80
N ASP A 164 -5.19 10.79 -20.82
CA ASP A 164 -4.14 11.63 -20.21
C ASP A 164 -3.39 10.84 -19.13
N SER A 165 -4.12 10.02 -18.38
CA SER A 165 -3.55 9.04 -17.46
C SER A 165 -4.55 7.91 -17.22
N ALA A 166 -4.05 6.75 -16.81
CA ALA A 166 -4.90 5.64 -16.42
C ALA A 166 -4.33 4.91 -15.22
N PRO A 167 -5.16 4.36 -14.32
CA PRO A 167 -4.69 3.69 -13.13
C PRO A 167 -3.86 2.47 -13.52
N PHE A 168 -2.84 2.18 -12.71
CA PHE A 168 -1.95 1.05 -12.88
C PHE A 168 -1.72 0.39 -11.53
N ILE A 169 -1.92 -0.92 -11.46
CA ILE A 169 -1.61 -1.71 -10.27
C ILE A 169 -0.15 -2.15 -10.38
N HIS A 170 0.68 -1.64 -9.48
CA HIS A 170 2.09 -2.02 -9.40
C HIS A 170 2.27 -3.38 -8.75
N ASN A 171 1.46 -3.69 -7.74
CA ASN A 171 1.51 -4.99 -7.07
C ASN A 171 0.17 -5.32 -6.39
N ILE A 172 -0.11 -6.61 -6.22
CA ILE A 172 -1.23 -7.13 -5.44
C ILE A 172 -0.69 -8.05 -4.34
N TYR A 173 -0.88 -7.64 -3.09
CA TYR A 173 -0.52 -8.44 -1.92
C TYR A 173 -1.71 -9.25 -1.44
N VAL A 174 -1.43 -10.43 -0.88
CA VAL A 174 -2.45 -11.26 -0.24
C VAL A 174 -1.95 -11.87 1.07
N PHE A 175 -2.83 -11.83 2.07
CA PHE A 175 -2.61 -12.32 3.42
C PHE A 175 -3.75 -13.22 3.86
N SER A 176 -3.46 -14.19 4.74
CA SER A 176 -4.51 -14.82 5.53
C SER A 176 -5.12 -13.74 6.42
N ALA A 177 -6.42 -13.46 6.24
CA ALA A 177 -7.09 -12.41 7.00
C ALA A 177 -6.99 -12.69 8.51
N TYR A 178 -7.11 -13.95 8.90
CA TYR A 178 -7.07 -14.38 10.29
C TYR A 178 -5.70 -14.18 10.95
N HIS A 179 -4.62 -14.58 10.28
CA HIS A 179 -3.27 -14.44 10.84
C HIS A 179 -2.84 -12.97 10.88
N LEU A 180 -3.21 -12.18 9.87
CA LEU A 180 -2.95 -10.75 9.89
C LEU A 180 -3.77 -10.02 10.98
N ALA A 181 -5.02 -10.42 11.21
CA ALA A 181 -5.85 -9.90 12.29
C ALA A 181 -5.28 -10.26 13.66
N LYS A 182 -4.77 -11.48 13.85
CA LYS A 182 -4.03 -11.88 15.07
C LYS A 182 -2.79 -11.02 15.29
N LEU A 183 -2.01 -10.79 14.23
CA LEU A 183 -0.80 -9.95 14.32
C LEU A 183 -1.15 -8.51 14.69
N ARG A 184 -2.17 -7.93 14.05
CA ARG A 184 -2.74 -6.61 14.37
C ARG A 184 -3.17 -6.53 15.82
N ASP A 185 -4.02 -7.45 16.28
CA ASP A 185 -4.59 -7.42 17.62
C ASP A 185 -3.48 -7.59 18.67
N PHE A 186 -2.52 -8.48 18.42
CA PHE A 186 -1.34 -8.66 19.28
C PHE A 186 -0.51 -7.37 19.38
N TYR A 187 -0.19 -6.72 18.26
CA TYR A 187 0.56 -5.47 18.26
C TYR A 187 -0.20 -4.35 18.98
N TRP A 188 -1.48 -4.18 18.63
CA TRP A 188 -2.29 -3.08 19.11
C TRP A 188 -2.54 -3.16 20.61
N LEU A 189 -2.89 -4.33 21.14
CA LEU A 189 -3.11 -4.55 22.57
C LEU A 189 -1.83 -4.35 23.41
N ASN A 190 -0.66 -4.61 22.82
CA ASN A 190 0.63 -4.46 23.49
C ASN A 190 1.27 -3.08 23.25
N ASN A 191 0.56 -2.15 22.60
CA ASN A 191 1.07 -0.80 22.32
C ASN A 191 0.03 0.28 22.68
N PRO A 192 -0.33 0.40 23.98
CA PRO A 192 -1.31 1.38 24.42
C PRO A 192 -0.88 2.83 24.21
N PRO A 193 -1.83 3.76 23.96
CA PRO A 193 -1.53 5.17 23.78
C PRO A 193 -0.83 5.73 25.02
N LYS A 194 0.28 6.45 24.82
CA LYS A 194 1.16 6.95 25.88
C LYS A 194 0.55 8.08 26.73
N ASP A 195 -0.48 8.74 26.21
CA ASP A 195 -1.16 9.91 26.75
C ASP A 195 -2.34 9.55 27.70
N LEU A 196 -2.52 8.27 27.97
CA LEU A 196 -3.62 7.75 28.77
C LEU A 196 -3.02 7.03 29.99
N GLY A 197 -3.12 7.61 31.19
CA GLY A 197 -2.61 6.99 32.43
C GLY A 197 -3.17 5.58 32.66
N ASN A 198 -4.41 5.48 33.15
CA ASN A 198 -5.13 4.19 33.26
C ASN A 198 -5.85 3.86 31.94
N SER A 199 -5.19 3.98 30.78
CA SER A 199 -5.82 3.55 29.51
C SER A 199 -6.18 2.09 29.55
N ILE A 200 -7.37 1.78 29.05
CA ILE A 200 -7.76 0.42 28.69
C ILE A 200 -7.87 0.37 27.17
N GLN A 201 -7.32 -0.68 26.58
CA GLN A 201 -7.58 -1.08 25.20
C GLN A 201 -8.14 -2.50 25.20
N GLY A 202 -9.05 -2.78 24.29
CA GLY A 202 -9.64 -4.10 24.17
C GLY A 202 -10.71 -4.17 23.10
N PHE A 203 -11.60 -5.14 23.23
CA PHE A 203 -12.68 -5.38 22.29
C PHE A 203 -14.01 -5.44 23.04
N ASP A 204 -15.05 -4.83 22.49
CA ASP A 204 -16.41 -5.20 22.80
C ASP A 204 -16.92 -6.22 21.75
N ALA A 205 -18.20 -6.60 21.82
CA ALA A 205 -18.79 -7.54 20.88
C ALA A 205 -18.92 -7.00 19.43
N ARG A 206 -18.61 -5.74 19.17
CA ARG A 206 -18.84 -5.06 17.89
C ARG A 206 -17.58 -4.39 17.33
N PHE A 207 -16.72 -3.81 18.17
CA PHE A 207 -15.59 -2.98 17.78
C PHE A 207 -14.42 -3.07 18.76
N ALA A 208 -13.25 -2.63 18.30
CA ALA A 208 -12.15 -2.26 19.18
C ALA A 208 -12.52 -1.03 20.02
N VAL A 209 -12.15 -1.03 21.29
CA VAL A 209 -12.47 0.03 22.25
C VAL A 209 -11.20 0.57 22.91
N THR A 210 -11.20 1.88 23.13
CA THR A 210 -10.23 2.56 23.99
C THR A 210 -10.96 3.32 25.07
N GLY A 211 -10.36 3.42 26.24
CA GLY A 211 -10.98 4.11 27.37
C GLY A 211 -10.00 4.82 28.27
N LYS A 212 -10.51 5.88 28.91
CA LYS A 212 -9.80 6.68 29.91
C LYS A 212 -10.73 6.89 31.10
N ASN A 213 -10.24 6.66 32.32
CA ASN A 213 -11.02 6.86 33.56
C ASN A 213 -12.38 6.15 33.52
N SER A 214 -12.39 4.89 33.05
CA SER A 214 -13.59 4.05 32.91
C SER A 214 -14.64 4.55 31.91
N ILE A 215 -14.33 5.55 31.08
CA ILE A 215 -15.15 5.95 29.93
C ILE A 215 -14.59 5.26 28.69
N PHE A 216 -15.40 4.40 28.07
CA PHE A 216 -15.03 3.65 26.87
C PHE A 216 -15.62 4.31 25.63
N SER A 217 -14.84 4.32 24.55
CA SER A 217 -15.25 4.79 23.23
C SER A 217 -14.77 3.83 22.17
N LYS A 218 -15.49 3.80 21.03
CA LYS A 218 -15.01 3.08 19.85
C LYS A 218 -13.66 3.64 19.44
N GLU A 219 -12.69 2.78 19.21
CA GLU A 219 -11.38 3.19 18.71
C GLU A 219 -11.52 3.77 17.29
N GLN A 220 -11.06 5.01 17.09
CA GLN A 220 -11.15 5.73 15.81
C GLN A 220 -9.79 6.03 15.19
N GLY A 221 -8.70 5.78 15.93
CA GLY A 221 -7.38 6.30 15.60
C GLY A 221 -6.49 5.33 14.85
N ASN A 222 -6.14 4.21 15.50
CA ASN A 222 -5.01 3.38 15.05
C ASN A 222 -5.38 1.94 14.71
N TYR A 223 -6.47 1.41 15.27
CA TYR A 223 -6.85 0.03 15.05
C TYR A 223 -7.14 -0.24 13.56
N GLY A 224 -6.48 -1.26 13.01
CA GLY A 224 -6.67 -1.69 11.63
C GLY A 224 -5.95 -0.86 10.56
N LYS A 225 -5.28 0.26 10.87
CA LYS A 225 -4.51 1.00 9.84
C LYS A 225 -3.47 0.07 9.20
N LEU A 226 -3.62 -0.24 7.90
CA LEU A 226 -2.86 -1.30 7.23
C LEU A 226 -1.34 -1.14 7.31
N MET A 227 -0.84 0.10 7.31
CA MET A 227 0.60 0.36 7.40
C MET A 227 1.13 0.32 8.86
N ARG A 228 0.29 0.00 9.85
CA ARG A 228 0.60 0.04 11.29
C ARG A 228 0.15 -1.21 12.05
N LEU A 229 -0.12 -2.32 11.36
CA LEU A 229 -0.56 -3.57 12.00
C LEU A 229 0.57 -4.25 12.76
N TRP A 230 1.82 -4.05 12.34
CA TRP A 230 3.02 -4.61 12.98
C TRP A 230 4.22 -3.70 12.72
N LYS A 231 5.25 -3.86 13.57
CA LYS A 231 6.54 -3.19 13.43
C LYS A 231 7.67 -4.20 13.69
N GLU A 232 8.68 -4.18 12.83
CA GLU A 232 9.94 -4.87 13.08
C GLU A 232 10.61 -4.35 14.38
N ASP A 233 11.32 -5.23 15.08
CA ASP A 233 11.94 -4.97 16.39
C ASP A 233 10.94 -4.57 17.49
N PHE A 234 9.68 -5.02 17.40
CA PHE A 234 8.75 -4.87 18.51
C PHE A 234 9.19 -5.72 19.70
N GLN A 235 9.04 -5.19 20.92
CA GLN A 235 9.59 -5.81 22.13
C GLN A 235 8.94 -7.14 22.52
N TYR A 236 7.73 -7.42 22.00
CA TYR A 236 7.01 -8.65 22.28
C TYR A 236 6.95 -9.51 21.02
N GLU A 237 7.15 -10.81 21.18
CA GLU A 237 7.09 -11.76 20.07
C GLU A 237 5.67 -12.29 19.89
N PRO A 238 5.14 -12.29 18.65
CA PRO A 238 3.82 -12.84 18.36
C PRO A 238 3.85 -14.37 18.41
N PRO A 239 2.68 -15.05 18.48
CA PRO A 239 2.60 -16.50 18.52
C PRO A 239 3.35 -17.18 17.37
N THR A 240 4.18 -18.17 17.69
CA THR A 240 5.06 -18.84 16.72
C THR A 240 4.35 -20.00 16.03
N SER A 241 3.80 -19.73 14.85
CA SER A 241 3.43 -20.76 13.86
C SER A 241 4.12 -20.47 12.53
N LEU A 242 4.32 -21.51 11.70
CA LEU A 242 4.92 -21.33 10.36
C LEU A 242 4.16 -20.29 9.53
N LEU A 243 2.83 -20.30 9.61
CA LEU A 243 1.98 -19.36 8.89
C LEU A 243 2.04 -17.94 9.48
N MET A 244 2.24 -17.79 10.79
CA MET A 244 2.49 -16.47 11.40
C MET A 244 3.85 -15.90 10.98
N ILE A 245 4.89 -16.73 10.95
CA ILE A 245 6.23 -16.33 10.48
C ILE A 245 6.16 -15.88 9.01
N ASP A 246 5.48 -16.64 8.14
CA ASP A 246 5.23 -16.22 6.76
C ASP A 246 4.44 -14.91 6.70
N THR A 247 3.39 -14.76 7.51
CA THR A 247 2.57 -13.54 7.56
C THR A 247 3.41 -12.31 7.92
N ILE A 248 4.26 -12.40 8.95
CA ILE A 248 5.14 -11.30 9.38
C ILE A 248 6.12 -10.94 8.27
N LYS A 249 6.79 -11.95 7.70
CA LYS A 249 7.77 -11.75 6.62
C LYS A 249 7.14 -11.01 5.43
N ASN A 250 5.99 -11.50 4.96
CA ASN A 250 5.30 -10.88 3.82
C ASN A 250 4.75 -9.49 4.16
N TYR A 251 4.28 -9.27 5.39
CA TYR A 251 3.76 -7.97 5.82
C TYR A 251 4.87 -6.91 5.93
N VAL A 252 6.05 -7.26 6.46
CA VAL A 252 7.21 -6.35 6.51
C VAL A 252 7.69 -6.01 5.10
N ALA A 253 7.77 -7.01 4.20
CA ALA A 253 8.12 -6.79 2.80
C ALA A 253 7.12 -5.84 2.11
N PHE A 254 5.83 -6.08 2.30
CA PHE A 254 4.74 -5.20 1.86
C PHE A 254 4.93 -3.75 2.33
N GLN A 255 5.17 -3.54 3.64
CA GLN A 255 5.37 -2.18 4.17
C GLN A 255 6.55 -1.48 3.51
N GLN A 256 7.69 -2.17 3.38
CA GLN A 256 8.90 -1.61 2.78
C GLN A 256 8.71 -1.28 1.29
N GLU A 257 8.06 -2.15 0.53
CA GLU A 257 7.83 -1.96 -0.90
C GLU A 257 6.83 -0.82 -1.16
N VAL A 258 5.72 -0.78 -0.42
CA VAL A 258 4.73 0.32 -0.51
C VAL A 258 5.38 1.68 -0.23
N LEU A 259 6.22 1.76 0.80
CA LEU A 259 6.93 3.00 1.14
C LEU A 259 7.94 3.38 0.06
N TRP A 260 8.73 2.42 -0.40
CA TRP A 260 9.79 2.65 -1.37
C TRP A 260 9.25 3.03 -2.75
N LEU A 261 8.21 2.34 -3.22
CA LEU A 261 7.64 2.61 -4.53
C LEU A 261 7.02 4.01 -4.60
N GLY A 262 6.26 4.42 -3.59
CA GLY A 262 5.73 5.78 -3.54
C GLY A 262 6.83 6.84 -3.45
N PHE A 263 7.92 6.57 -2.73
CA PHE A 263 9.10 7.45 -2.73
C PHE A 263 9.75 7.52 -4.11
N LYS A 264 9.95 6.39 -4.79
CA LYS A 264 10.54 6.33 -6.14
C LYS A 264 9.73 7.18 -7.12
N ILE A 265 8.40 6.99 -7.18
CA ILE A 265 7.52 7.77 -8.06
C ILE A 265 7.64 9.27 -7.77
N LEU A 266 7.64 9.66 -6.50
CA LEU A 266 7.82 11.06 -6.11
C LEU A 266 9.20 11.58 -6.51
N ALA A 267 10.27 10.84 -6.24
CA ALA A 267 11.64 11.22 -6.55
C ALA A 267 11.87 11.39 -8.06
N ASP A 268 11.39 10.44 -8.86
CA ASP A 268 11.46 10.48 -10.32
C ASP A 268 10.70 11.73 -10.84
N SER A 269 9.50 11.98 -10.32
CA SER A 269 8.73 13.18 -10.66
C SER A 269 9.46 14.49 -10.31
N GLN A 270 10.09 14.57 -9.14
CA GLN A 270 10.82 15.77 -8.73
C GLN A 270 12.11 15.98 -9.53
N CYS A 271 12.85 14.91 -9.81
CA CYS A 271 14.05 14.99 -10.64
C CYS A 271 13.71 15.44 -12.07
N ASN A 272 12.65 14.90 -12.66
CA ASN A 272 12.18 15.31 -13.99
C ASN A 272 11.61 16.73 -14.01
N ASN A 273 11.02 17.21 -12.92
CA ASN A 273 10.56 18.60 -12.81
C ASN A 273 11.75 19.57 -12.78
N MET A 274 12.75 19.27 -11.96
CA MET A 274 13.96 20.10 -11.83
C MET A 274 14.79 20.10 -13.11
N TYR A 275 14.99 18.92 -13.70
CA TYR A 275 15.80 18.72 -14.90
C TYR A 275 15.06 17.85 -15.93
N PRO A 276 14.18 18.44 -16.75
CA PRO A 276 13.47 17.72 -17.81
C PRO A 276 14.45 17.01 -18.75
N ASP A 277 14.06 15.81 -19.19
CA ASP A 277 14.79 14.96 -20.15
C ASP A 277 16.21 14.56 -19.71
N ARG A 278 16.53 14.66 -18.42
CA ARG A 278 17.80 14.19 -17.85
C ARG A 278 17.65 12.82 -17.22
N GLU A 279 18.72 12.04 -17.31
CA GLU A 279 18.78 10.74 -16.66
C GLU A 279 18.67 10.89 -15.13
N VAL A 280 17.90 10.00 -14.53
CA VAL A 280 17.77 9.86 -13.08
C VAL A 280 18.61 8.66 -12.65
N ALA A 281 19.67 8.92 -11.89
CA ALA A 281 20.60 7.91 -11.40
C ALA A 281 20.30 7.53 -9.95
N GLU A 282 20.50 6.26 -9.61
CA GLU A 282 20.39 5.77 -8.23
C GLU A 282 21.54 6.29 -7.36
N ILE A 283 21.23 6.66 -6.11
CA ILE A 283 22.22 6.93 -5.08
C ILE A 283 22.34 5.71 -4.18
N CYS A 284 23.54 5.15 -4.09
CA CYS A 284 23.85 3.99 -3.27
C CYS A 284 24.75 4.34 -2.08
N GLU A 285 24.34 3.95 -0.88
CA GLU A 285 25.13 4.05 0.35
C GLU A 285 25.22 2.67 1.00
N LYS A 286 26.43 2.21 1.34
CA LYS A 286 26.68 0.89 1.96
C LYS A 286 25.98 -0.27 1.22
N GLY A 287 25.95 -0.21 -0.12
CA GLY A 287 25.33 -1.24 -0.97
C GLY A 287 23.79 -1.21 -1.01
N LYS A 288 23.14 -0.16 -0.50
CA LYS A 288 21.68 0.03 -0.56
C LYS A 288 21.33 1.31 -1.31
N ILE A 289 20.30 1.24 -2.15
CA ILE A 289 19.74 2.42 -2.81
C ILE A 289 19.01 3.25 -1.76
N VAL A 290 19.44 4.51 -1.57
CA VAL A 290 18.90 5.44 -0.58
C VAL A 290 18.12 6.60 -1.22
N GLY A 291 18.27 6.79 -2.53
CA GLY A 291 17.64 7.89 -3.24
C GLY A 291 17.93 7.88 -4.73
N TYR A 292 17.53 8.97 -5.38
CA TYR A 292 17.64 9.20 -6.81
C TYR A 292 18.17 10.61 -7.03
N LYS A 293 18.98 10.81 -8.08
CA LYS A 293 19.54 12.12 -8.42
C LYS A 293 19.47 12.39 -9.92
N SER A 294 19.36 13.67 -10.25
CA SER A 294 19.61 14.18 -11.59
C SER A 294 20.51 15.41 -11.47
N LEU A 295 21.67 15.37 -12.13
CA LEU A 295 22.72 16.38 -12.02
C LEU A 295 23.11 16.67 -10.55
N ASP A 296 22.87 17.89 -10.07
CA ASP A 296 23.20 18.39 -8.72
C ASP A 296 21.97 18.40 -7.77
N PHE A 297 20.84 17.83 -8.21
CA PHE A 297 19.61 17.69 -7.44
C PHE A 297 19.39 16.23 -7.06
N ALA A 298 19.04 15.97 -5.80
CA ALA A 298 18.72 14.62 -5.34
C ALA A 298 17.52 14.56 -4.40
N CYS A 299 16.82 13.43 -4.44
CA CYS A 299 15.81 13.03 -3.48
C CYS A 299 16.29 11.80 -2.71
N ILE A 300 16.15 11.78 -1.37
CA ILE A 300 16.51 10.64 -0.52
C ILE A 300 15.37 10.28 0.45
N LEU A 301 15.30 9.01 0.87
CA LEU A 301 14.35 8.54 1.88
C LEU A 301 15.02 8.40 3.24
N ALA A 302 14.49 9.09 4.25
CA ALA A 302 15.07 9.18 5.59
C ALA A 302 15.26 7.83 6.28
N SER A 303 14.35 6.87 6.10
CA SER A 303 14.47 5.54 6.71
C SER A 303 15.59 4.68 6.11
N ARG A 304 16.12 5.06 4.94
CA ARG A 304 17.23 4.38 4.27
C ARG A 304 18.60 4.99 4.53
N ILE A 305 18.63 6.14 5.21
CA ILE A 305 19.86 6.76 5.71
C ILE A 305 19.95 6.57 7.24
N ASP A 306 21.16 6.59 7.79
CA ASP A 306 21.38 6.33 9.22
C ASP A 306 20.51 7.27 10.10
N LYS A 307 19.77 6.69 11.08
CA LYS A 307 18.74 7.31 11.96
C LYS A 307 19.19 8.51 12.83
N GLY A 308 20.38 9.06 12.64
CA GLY A 308 20.94 10.17 13.40
C GLY A 308 21.71 11.13 12.50
N THR A 309 21.11 11.55 11.40
CA THR A 309 21.76 12.41 10.41
C THR A 309 21.89 13.84 10.93
N SER A 310 23.08 14.17 11.45
CA SER A 310 23.46 15.53 11.81
C SER A 310 23.64 16.38 10.55
N MET A 311 23.59 17.72 10.69
CA MET A 311 23.90 18.64 9.59
C MET A 311 25.28 18.36 8.98
N LYS A 312 26.26 17.94 9.81
CA LYS A 312 27.58 17.52 9.34
C LYS A 312 27.50 16.35 8.35
N LYS A 313 26.74 15.30 8.68
CA LYS A 313 26.53 14.15 7.79
C LYS A 313 25.81 14.53 6.50
N MET A 314 24.88 15.48 6.57
CA MET A 314 24.21 15.99 5.35
C MET A 314 25.15 16.79 4.48
N ASN A 315 26.03 17.60 5.08
CA ASN A 315 27.09 18.30 4.36
C ASN A 315 28.03 17.32 3.64
N GLU A 316 28.53 16.32 4.37
CA GLU A 316 29.37 15.25 3.81
C GLU A 316 28.66 14.52 2.66
N PHE A 317 27.39 14.15 2.86
CA PHE A 317 26.58 13.49 1.82
C PHE A 317 26.47 14.34 0.55
N MET A 318 26.10 15.63 0.68
CA MET A 318 25.94 16.51 -0.48
C MET A 318 27.26 16.77 -1.20
N ILE A 319 28.37 16.95 -0.47
CA ILE A 319 29.71 17.10 -1.08
C ILE A 319 30.09 15.83 -1.85
N ASN A 320 29.95 14.65 -1.23
CA ASN A 320 30.32 13.37 -1.85
C ASN A 320 29.53 13.08 -3.12
N HIS A 321 28.25 13.47 -3.15
CA HIS A 321 27.37 13.25 -4.30
C HIS A 321 27.33 14.43 -5.28
N LYS A 322 28.11 15.50 -5.03
CA LYS A 322 28.19 16.73 -5.82
C LYS A 322 26.83 17.42 -5.98
N LEU A 323 26.11 17.56 -4.88
CA LEU A 323 24.75 18.10 -4.85
C LEU A 323 24.75 19.57 -4.43
N ASN A 324 24.02 20.38 -5.19
CA ASN A 324 23.64 21.73 -4.79
C ASN A 324 22.33 21.70 -3.99
N THR A 325 21.39 20.81 -4.37
CA THR A 325 20.09 20.69 -3.73
C THR A 325 19.82 19.25 -3.31
N LEU A 326 19.36 19.07 -2.06
CA LEU A 326 18.95 17.76 -1.54
C LEU A 326 17.56 17.85 -0.91
N VAL A 327 16.67 16.97 -1.35
CA VAL A 327 15.31 16.81 -0.86
C VAL A 327 15.21 15.53 -0.05
N LYS A 328 14.97 15.64 1.26
CA LYS A 328 14.83 14.50 2.17
C LYS A 328 13.37 14.23 2.49
N PHE A 329 12.90 13.03 2.12
CA PHE A 329 11.56 12.54 2.40
C PHE A 329 11.53 11.73 3.71
N THR A 330 10.47 11.89 4.48
CA THR A 330 10.11 10.96 5.57
C THR A 330 9.32 9.77 5.03
N ASP A 331 9.04 8.76 5.86
CA ASP A 331 8.17 7.61 5.48
C ASP A 331 6.70 8.01 5.23
N LYS A 332 6.31 9.23 5.66
CA LYS A 332 5.01 9.85 5.33
C LYS A 332 5.12 10.85 4.19
N TYR A 333 6.25 10.87 3.50
CA TYR A 333 6.60 11.77 2.41
C TYR A 333 6.56 13.26 2.76
N LYS A 334 6.60 13.64 4.03
CA LYS A 334 6.97 15.01 4.40
C LYS A 334 8.40 15.29 3.97
N VAL A 335 8.66 16.51 3.53
CA VAL A 335 9.90 16.89 2.87
C VAL A 335 10.65 17.96 3.65
N THR A 336 11.97 17.82 3.69
CA THR A 336 12.91 18.89 4.06
C THR A 336 13.83 19.16 2.88
N ILE A 337 14.03 20.44 2.53
CA ILE A 337 14.94 20.84 1.44
C ILE A 337 16.20 21.44 2.04
N TYR A 338 17.33 20.99 1.52
CA TYR A 338 18.68 21.43 1.85
C TYR A 338 19.35 22.04 0.63
N LEU A 339 20.10 23.11 0.83
CA LEU A 339 20.86 23.80 -0.22
C LEU A 339 22.33 23.93 0.21
N MET A 340 23.24 23.72 -0.73
CA MET A 340 24.66 23.96 -0.55
C MET A 340 24.98 25.43 -0.87
N GLN A 341 25.53 26.16 0.11
CA GLN A 341 26.02 27.52 -0.04
C GLN A 341 27.44 27.62 0.53
N GLU A 342 28.41 28.02 -0.29
CA GLU A 342 29.80 28.24 0.14
C GLU A 342 30.43 27.05 0.90
N GLY A 343 30.08 25.82 0.52
CA GLY A 343 30.58 24.59 1.15
C GLY A 343 29.91 24.21 2.48
N LYS A 344 28.79 24.87 2.82
CA LYS A 344 27.93 24.55 3.95
C LYS A 344 26.52 24.23 3.49
N VAL A 345 25.89 23.28 4.17
CA VAL A 345 24.48 22.93 3.96
C VAL A 345 23.59 23.74 4.89
N ASP A 346 22.61 24.40 4.30
CA ASP A 346 21.52 25.09 5.00
C ASP A 346 20.19 24.40 4.78
N THR A 347 19.28 24.53 5.76
CA THR A 347 17.89 24.08 5.58
C THR A 347 17.06 25.23 5.03
N ILE A 348 16.45 25.04 3.87
CA ILE A 348 15.57 26.03 3.24
C ILE A 348 14.16 25.94 3.81
N VAL A 349 13.62 24.72 3.90
CA VAL A 349 12.25 24.49 4.39
C VAL A 349 12.12 23.09 4.99
N ARG A 350 11.20 22.93 5.96
CA ARG A 350 10.91 21.67 6.65
C ARG A 350 9.42 21.34 6.61
N ASP A 351 9.13 20.05 6.69
CA ASP A 351 7.79 19.48 6.87
C ASP A 351 6.75 19.93 5.83
N ILE A 352 7.20 20.20 4.60
CA ILE A 352 6.30 20.51 3.49
C ILE A 352 5.83 19.25 2.78
N LYS A 353 4.78 19.41 1.97
CA LYS A 353 4.26 18.37 1.09
C LYS A 353 5.09 18.26 -0.19
N PRO A 354 5.22 17.06 -0.79
CA PRO A 354 5.99 16.88 -2.04
C PRO A 354 5.56 17.83 -3.16
N LYS A 355 4.25 18.04 -3.33
CA LYS A 355 3.71 18.94 -4.37
C LYS A 355 4.14 20.40 -4.25
N ASN A 356 4.64 20.81 -3.08
CA ASN A 356 5.08 22.18 -2.84
C ASN A 356 6.58 22.36 -3.07
N ILE A 357 7.36 21.30 -3.33
CA ILE A 357 8.81 21.39 -3.56
C ILE A 357 9.16 22.45 -4.61
N PRO A 358 8.51 22.51 -5.79
CA PRO A 358 8.86 23.48 -6.82
C PRO A 358 8.75 24.95 -6.37
N ASN A 359 7.94 25.25 -5.36
CA ASN A 359 7.78 26.61 -4.84
C ASN A 359 8.98 27.11 -4.02
N TYR A 360 9.93 26.22 -3.70
CA TYR A 360 11.10 26.52 -2.87
C TYR A 360 12.43 26.24 -3.59
N LEU A 361 12.36 25.82 -4.86
CA LEU A 361 13.53 25.64 -5.70
C LEU A 361 13.71 26.89 -6.59
N PRO A 362 14.96 27.28 -6.88
CA PRO A 362 15.27 28.45 -7.69
C PRO A 362 14.92 28.30 -9.18
#